data_AF-A0A4R5CRJ0-F1
#
_entry.id   AF-A0A4R5CRJ0-F1
#
_cell.length_a   1.000
_cell.length_b   1.000
_cell.length_c   1.000
_cell.angle_alpha   90.00
_cell.angle_beta   90.00
_cell.angle_gamma   90.00
#
_symmetry.space_group_name_H-M   'P 1'
#
loop_
_entity.id
_entity.type
_entity.pdbx_description
1 polymer ?
#
loop_
_entity_poly.entity_id
_entity_poly.type
_entity_poly.pdbx_seq_one_letter_code
_entity_poly.pdbx_strand_id
1 'polypeptide(L)'
;MMAEAGGRLRRLARGAARRQPTVLSSVAGASVLAILVAGGFDPQEKTAELQPLVVDESVDLGPFDVTVRRLRVVDELPGVSESDDDTRVLALVATVSANGPKTQHGAMLTESVTLDGVTGVRADVFGEQPDDGEPVPAADAYVMADGSRLDAIQPGLEYEVAFVWEQDGAAEVPTTARLVLVGHTMRESSIDRSQEWLDPLPRVAGDLEVTEPEAETDAADDGDS
;
A
#
# COMPACT_ATOMS: atom_id res chain seq x y z
N MET A 1 45.20 64.17 -24.34
CA MET A 1 46.16 64.12 -25.47
C MET A 1 46.01 62.72 -26.07
N MET A 2 45.08 62.51 -27.01
CA MET A 2 45.29 62.49 -28.48
C MET A 2 46.44 61.54 -28.88
N ALA A 3 46.31 60.56 -29.79
CA ALA A 3 45.33 60.33 -30.85
C ALA A 3 45.46 58.90 -31.44
N GLU A 4 44.41 58.48 -32.18
CA GLU A 4 44.43 57.69 -33.44
C GLU A 4 44.93 56.22 -33.41
N ALA A 5 44.47 55.28 -34.25
CA ALA A 5 43.56 55.19 -35.40
C ALA A 5 43.08 53.71 -35.45
N GLY A 6 41.87 53.33 -35.88
CA GLY A 6 41.38 53.38 -37.26
C GLY A 6 41.64 52.05 -37.98
N GLY A 7 40.60 51.36 -38.47
CA GLY A 7 40.80 50.24 -39.42
C GLY A 7 39.70 49.17 -39.43
N ARG A 8 39.08 48.97 -40.60
CA ARG A 8 37.83 48.23 -40.86
C ARG A 8 38.03 46.75 -41.22
N LEU A 9 36.98 45.96 -40.90
CA LEU A 9 36.37 44.84 -41.65
C LEU A 9 37.28 43.87 -42.45
N ARG A 10 37.15 42.57 -42.14
CA ARG A 10 36.84 41.53 -43.16
C ARG A 10 36.23 40.29 -42.50
N ARG A 11 35.35 39.68 -43.28
CA ARG A 11 34.38 38.62 -42.95
C ARG A 11 34.99 37.25 -43.30
N LEU A 12 34.46 36.21 -42.63
CA LEU A 12 34.41 34.78 -42.99
C LEU A 12 35.67 33.93 -42.77
N ALA A 13 35.54 32.92 -41.91
CA ALA A 13 35.77 31.52 -42.30
C ALA A 13 35.06 30.56 -41.33
N ARG A 14 34.31 29.62 -41.91
CA ARG A 14 33.79 28.41 -41.28
C ARG A 14 34.95 27.49 -40.94
N GLY A 15 34.90 26.79 -39.81
CA GLY A 15 35.85 25.72 -39.50
C GLY A 15 35.49 25.01 -38.21
N ALA A 16 34.96 23.80 -38.35
CA ALA A 16 34.46 22.95 -37.28
C ALA A 16 35.58 22.41 -36.39
N ALA A 17 35.32 22.33 -35.08
CA ALA A 17 35.87 21.30 -34.20
C ALA A 17 34.95 21.15 -32.98
N ARG A 18 33.84 20.42 -33.18
CA ARG A 18 33.04 19.90 -32.06
C ARG A 18 33.91 18.86 -31.34
N ARG A 19 34.46 19.23 -30.19
CA ARG A 19 34.96 18.24 -29.22
C ARG A 19 33.75 17.63 -28.54
N GLN A 20 33.48 16.37 -28.85
CA GLN A 20 32.54 15.54 -28.11
C GLN A 20 33.21 15.10 -26.80
N PRO A 21 32.58 15.33 -25.64
CA PRO A 21 32.64 14.38 -24.56
C PRO A 21 31.47 13.40 -24.73
N THR A 22 31.83 12.16 -25.06
CA THR A 22 31.05 10.97 -24.74
C THR A 22 30.93 10.86 -23.21
N VAL A 23 30.07 9.95 -22.73
CA VAL A 23 29.73 9.62 -21.33
C VAL A 23 28.85 10.65 -20.61
N LEU A 24 27.76 10.30 -19.93
CA LEU A 24 27.31 9.03 -19.35
C LEU A 24 25.77 9.08 -19.30
N SER A 25 25.11 8.03 -19.75
CA SER A 25 23.66 7.86 -19.70
C SER A 25 23.19 7.71 -18.25
N SER A 26 22.71 8.80 -17.65
CA SER A 26 21.87 8.73 -16.46
C SER A 26 20.42 8.77 -16.94
N VAL A 27 19.67 7.70 -16.68
CA VAL A 27 18.22 7.63 -16.86
C VAL A 27 17.61 8.65 -15.89
N ALA A 28 17.39 9.86 -16.39
CA ALA A 28 16.59 10.87 -15.72
C ALA A 28 15.12 10.47 -15.92
N GLY A 29 14.48 10.05 -14.83
CA GLY A 29 13.04 9.79 -14.79
C GLY A 29 12.28 11.00 -15.32
N ALA A 30 11.42 10.76 -16.29
CA ALA A 30 10.62 11.79 -16.93
C ALA A 30 9.56 12.31 -15.96
N SER A 31 9.80 13.46 -15.32
CA SER A 31 8.75 14.23 -14.68
C SER A 31 7.94 14.97 -15.75
N VAL A 32 6.83 14.38 -16.21
CA VAL A 32 5.85 15.08 -17.03
C VAL A 32 5.04 15.99 -16.12
N LEU A 33 5.40 17.27 -16.10
CA LEU A 33 4.61 18.31 -15.43
C LEU A 33 3.47 18.73 -16.37
N ALA A 34 2.28 18.15 -16.20
CA ALA A 34 1.09 18.60 -16.90
C ALA A 34 0.49 19.82 -16.16
N ILE A 35 0.60 21.00 -16.76
CA ILE A 35 -0.14 22.20 -16.33
C ILE A 35 -1.55 22.09 -16.90
N LEU A 36 -2.54 21.79 -16.06
CA LEU A 36 -3.95 21.92 -16.41
C LEU A 36 -4.52 23.23 -15.83
N VAL A 37 -4.67 24.22 -16.71
CA VAL A 37 -5.51 25.40 -16.48
C VAL A 37 -6.81 25.19 -17.25
N ALA A 38 -7.93 25.02 -16.54
CA ALA A 38 -9.24 25.59 -16.87
C ALA A 38 -10.32 24.90 -16.01
N GLY A 39 -11.12 25.74 -15.34
CA GLY A 39 -12.22 25.29 -14.50
C GLY A 39 -13.42 24.75 -15.26
N GLY A 40 -14.16 23.91 -14.54
CA GLY A 40 -15.50 23.43 -14.88
C GLY A 40 -15.89 22.45 -13.78
N PHE A 41 -16.87 22.80 -12.95
CA PHE A 41 -17.48 21.86 -12.02
C PHE A 41 -18.27 20.84 -12.83
N ASP A 42 -17.63 19.73 -13.14
CA ASP A 42 -18.29 18.53 -13.64
C ASP A 42 -18.39 17.54 -12.47
N PRO A 43 -19.58 17.17 -12.00
CA PRO A 43 -19.75 16.05 -11.07
C PRO A 43 -19.64 14.75 -11.87
N GLN A 44 -18.50 14.55 -12.55
CA GLN A 44 -18.10 13.23 -13.00
C GLN A 44 -17.30 12.64 -11.85
N GLU A 45 -17.80 11.55 -11.29
CA GLU A 45 -17.07 10.68 -10.38
C GLU A 45 -15.68 10.48 -10.96
N LYS A 46 -14.70 11.15 -10.34
CA LYS A 46 -13.31 10.92 -10.62
C LYS A 46 -13.02 9.56 -9.99
N THR A 47 -13.39 8.49 -10.69
CA THR A 47 -12.84 7.16 -10.43
C THR A 47 -11.34 7.34 -10.59
N ALA A 48 -10.66 7.57 -9.47
CA ALA A 48 -9.22 7.63 -9.47
C ALA A 48 -8.76 6.29 -10.03
N GLU A 49 -8.03 6.32 -11.15
CA GLU A 49 -7.42 5.11 -11.68
C GLU A 49 -6.52 4.56 -10.57
N LEU A 50 -6.90 3.41 -10.01
CA LEU A 50 -6.14 2.76 -8.97
C LEU A 50 -4.86 2.23 -9.57
N GLN A 51 -3.76 2.43 -8.87
CA GLN A 51 -2.49 1.82 -9.27
C GLN A 51 -2.58 0.31 -9.08
N PRO A 52 -2.02 -0.49 -9.98
CA PRO A 52 -1.98 -1.94 -9.80
C PRO A 52 -1.10 -2.31 -8.61
N LEU A 53 -1.55 -3.27 -7.80
CA LEU A 53 -0.74 -3.85 -6.72
C LEU A 53 0.40 -4.68 -7.31
N VAL A 54 1.61 -4.43 -6.82
CA VAL A 54 2.79 -5.26 -7.09
C VAL A 54 3.27 -5.84 -5.77
N VAL A 55 3.28 -7.18 -5.69
CA VAL A 55 3.76 -7.90 -4.50
C VAL A 55 5.24 -7.61 -4.28
N ASP A 56 5.66 -7.53 -3.02
CA ASP A 56 7.02 -7.17 -2.58
C ASP A 56 7.47 -5.74 -2.94
N GLU A 57 6.59 -4.90 -3.47
CA GLU A 57 6.83 -3.47 -3.67
C GLU A 57 6.22 -2.64 -2.54
N SER A 58 6.97 -1.65 -2.05
CA SER A 58 6.51 -0.75 -1.00
C SER A 58 5.59 0.32 -1.58
N VAL A 59 4.42 0.47 -0.96
CA VAL A 59 3.40 1.46 -1.33
C VAL A 59 3.32 2.52 -0.24
N ASP A 60 3.47 3.79 -0.64
CA ASP A 60 3.22 4.95 0.23
C ASP A 60 1.72 5.25 0.31
N LEU A 61 1.16 5.04 1.49
CA LEU A 61 -0.25 5.33 1.80
C LEU A 61 -0.44 6.68 2.49
N GLY A 62 0.61 7.47 2.70
CA GLY A 62 0.59 8.71 3.48
C GLY A 62 1.16 8.48 4.87
N PRO A 63 0.36 8.08 5.89
CA PRO A 63 0.85 7.73 7.22
C PRO A 63 1.73 6.49 7.28
N PHE A 64 1.67 5.61 6.27
CA PHE A 64 2.33 4.31 6.28
C PHE A 64 3.02 4.02 4.96
N ASP A 65 4.15 3.33 5.01
CA ASP A 65 4.64 2.53 3.91
C ASP A 65 4.24 1.07 4.15
N VAL A 66 3.63 0.43 3.17
CA VAL A 66 3.16 -0.96 3.25
C VAL A 66 3.75 -1.78 2.10
N THR A 67 4.41 -2.88 2.42
CA THR A 67 4.88 -3.87 1.45
C THR A 67 4.08 -5.16 1.61
N VAL A 68 3.25 -5.47 0.63
CA VAL A 68 2.41 -6.68 0.64
C VAL A 68 3.24 -7.90 0.25
N ARG A 69 3.15 -9.00 1.00
CA ARG A 69 3.90 -10.24 0.73
C ARG A 69 3.02 -11.36 0.20
N ARG A 70 2.00 -11.76 0.96
CA ARG A 70 1.16 -12.92 0.64
C ARG A 70 -0.13 -12.91 1.44
N LEU A 71 -1.17 -13.53 0.91
CA LEU A 71 -2.45 -13.77 1.58
C LEU A 71 -2.65 -15.27 1.77
N ARG A 72 -3.05 -15.69 2.96
CA ARG A 72 -3.28 -17.11 3.28
C ARG A 72 -4.50 -17.33 4.14
N VAL A 73 -5.05 -18.53 4.05
CA VAL A 73 -6.00 -19.04 5.04
C VAL A 73 -5.23 -19.56 6.24
N VAL A 74 -5.75 -19.28 7.43
CA VAL A 74 -5.26 -19.84 8.70
C VAL A 74 -6.47 -20.41 9.44
N ASP A 75 -6.31 -21.64 9.94
CA ASP A 75 -7.40 -22.35 10.62
C ASP A 75 -7.62 -21.82 12.04
N GLU A 76 -6.54 -21.42 12.74
CA GLU A 76 -6.62 -20.88 14.10
C GLU A 76 -5.60 -19.76 14.34
N LEU A 77 -6.05 -18.70 15.02
CA LEU A 77 -5.19 -17.69 15.63
C LEU A 77 -5.60 -17.53 17.09
N PRO A 78 -4.74 -17.91 18.07
CA PRO A 78 -5.08 -17.86 19.48
C PRO A 78 -5.38 -16.41 19.91
N GLY A 79 -6.61 -16.18 20.38
CA GLY A 79 -7.11 -14.87 20.79
C GLY A 79 -7.86 -14.07 19.72
N VAL A 80 -7.98 -14.60 18.49
CA VAL A 80 -8.76 -14.01 17.38
C VAL A 80 -9.92 -14.92 16.99
N SER A 81 -9.65 -16.21 16.80
CA SER A 81 -10.67 -17.23 16.55
C SER A 81 -10.48 -18.34 17.57
N GLU A 82 -11.40 -18.45 18.52
CA GLU A 82 -11.53 -19.63 19.38
C GLU A 82 -12.22 -20.72 18.55
N SER A 83 -11.69 -21.95 18.62
CA SER A 83 -11.97 -23.11 17.78
C SER A 83 -13.46 -23.46 17.59
N ASP A 84 -14.16 -22.70 16.76
CA ASP A 84 -15.47 -23.05 16.24
C ASP A 84 -15.32 -23.25 14.73
N ASP A 85 -15.68 -24.45 14.24
CA ASP A 85 -15.67 -24.85 12.81
C ASP A 85 -16.47 -23.90 11.90
N ASP A 86 -17.16 -22.92 12.49
CA ASP A 86 -18.03 -21.93 11.87
C ASP A 86 -17.28 -20.69 11.34
N THR A 87 -15.98 -20.52 11.64
CA THR A 87 -15.20 -19.35 11.20
C THR A 87 -13.79 -19.74 10.73
N ARG A 88 -13.31 -19.05 9.70
CA ARG A 88 -11.98 -19.18 9.10
C ARG A 88 -11.30 -17.82 9.11
N VAL A 89 -9.98 -17.79 9.24
CA VAL A 89 -9.21 -16.54 9.17
C VAL A 89 -8.49 -16.41 7.83
N LEU A 90 -8.62 -15.24 7.19
CA LEU A 90 -7.74 -14.81 6.11
C LEU A 90 -6.65 -13.91 6.71
N ALA A 91 -5.38 -14.24 6.46
CA ALA A 91 -4.23 -13.51 6.99
C ALA A 91 -3.35 -12.98 5.84
N LEU A 92 -3.25 -11.65 5.73
CA LEU A 92 -2.31 -10.97 4.83
C LEU A 92 -1.02 -10.67 5.58
N VAL A 93 0.08 -11.27 5.14
CA VAL A 93 1.42 -10.94 5.62
C VAL A 93 1.94 -9.72 4.87
N ALA A 94 2.38 -8.72 5.62
CA ALA A 94 2.94 -7.49 5.08
C ALA A 94 4.05 -6.92 5.98
N THR A 95 4.87 -6.05 5.40
CA THR A 95 5.82 -5.23 6.13
C THR A 95 5.30 -3.80 6.20
N VAL A 96 5.32 -3.17 7.37
CA VAL A 96 4.75 -1.83 7.59
C VAL A 96 5.72 -0.95 8.36
N SER A 97 5.83 0.33 7.96
CA SER A 97 6.49 1.38 8.74
C SER A 97 5.68 2.66 8.76
N ALA A 98 5.80 3.43 9.85
CA ALA A 98 5.16 4.74 9.95
C ALA A 98 5.96 5.81 9.20
N ASN A 99 5.24 6.65 8.47
CA ASN A 99 5.77 7.82 7.79
C ASN A 99 5.70 9.07 8.68
N GLY A 100 6.81 9.80 8.69
CA GLY A 100 6.97 11.04 9.45
C GLY A 100 7.40 10.83 10.91
N PRO A 101 7.42 11.91 11.72
CA PRO A 101 8.05 11.91 13.04
C PRO A 101 7.09 11.53 14.19
N LYS A 102 5.83 11.21 13.90
CA LYS A 102 4.81 10.92 14.92
C LYS A 102 4.42 9.45 14.88
N THR A 103 4.16 8.89 16.05
CA THR A 103 3.48 7.60 16.18
C THR A 103 2.14 7.64 15.45
N GLN A 104 1.87 6.60 14.67
CA GLN A 104 0.59 6.42 13.98
C GLN A 104 -0.24 5.34 14.69
N HIS A 105 -1.56 5.43 14.56
CA HIS A 105 -2.50 4.52 15.22
C HIS A 105 -2.74 3.25 14.40
N GLY A 106 -2.79 2.10 15.08
CA GLY A 106 -3.07 0.79 14.47
C GLY A 106 -4.43 0.72 13.78
N ALA A 107 -5.46 1.35 14.37
CA ALA A 107 -6.79 1.41 13.76
C ALA A 107 -6.78 2.07 12.38
N MET A 108 -6.02 3.16 12.19
CA MET A 108 -5.89 3.80 10.87
C MET A 108 -5.17 2.89 9.88
N LEU A 109 -4.23 2.05 10.36
CA LEU A 109 -3.53 1.09 9.52
C LEU A 109 -4.47 -0.02 9.05
N THR A 110 -5.30 -0.58 9.94
CA THR A 110 -6.24 -1.65 9.59
C THR A 110 -7.38 -1.14 8.68
N GLU A 111 -7.86 0.09 8.91
CA GLU A 111 -8.78 0.79 7.99
C GLU A 111 -8.16 1.06 6.60
N SER A 112 -6.83 1.13 6.52
CA SER A 112 -6.09 1.37 5.28
C SER A 112 -5.90 0.13 4.41
N VAL A 113 -6.24 -1.06 4.91
CA VAL A 113 -6.02 -2.34 4.24
C VAL A 113 -7.35 -3.07 4.17
N THR A 114 -7.95 -3.15 2.99
CA THR A 114 -9.30 -3.70 2.82
C THR A 114 -9.35 -4.83 1.78
N LEU A 115 -10.23 -5.81 2.00
CA LEU A 115 -10.57 -6.86 1.03
C LEU A 115 -11.87 -6.51 0.32
N ASP A 116 -11.87 -6.60 -1.00
CA ASP A 116 -13.03 -6.32 -1.85
C ASP A 116 -13.54 -7.62 -2.51
N GLY A 117 -14.85 -7.81 -2.50
CA GLY A 117 -15.52 -8.92 -3.19
C GLY A 117 -15.31 -10.32 -2.60
N VAL A 118 -14.85 -10.44 -1.35
CA VAL A 118 -14.68 -11.75 -0.68
C VAL A 118 -15.94 -12.13 0.08
N THR A 119 -16.62 -13.19 -0.39
CA THR A 119 -17.86 -13.67 0.22
C THR A 119 -17.64 -14.18 1.64
N GLY A 120 -18.53 -13.81 2.56
CA GLY A 120 -18.54 -14.31 3.94
C GLY A 120 -17.57 -13.61 4.88
N VAL A 121 -16.80 -12.62 4.41
CA VAL A 121 -15.96 -11.79 5.28
C VAL A 121 -16.82 -10.83 6.09
N ARG A 122 -16.59 -10.78 7.40
CA ARG A 122 -17.35 -9.94 8.34
C ARG A 122 -16.67 -8.59 8.54
N ALA A 123 -17.47 -7.51 8.60
CA ALA A 123 -17.00 -6.22 9.10
C ALA A 123 -17.03 -6.25 10.63
N ASP A 124 -15.88 -6.04 11.23
CA ASP A 124 -15.53 -6.28 12.63
C ASP A 124 -16.27 -5.40 13.64
N VAL A 125 -17.01 -4.37 13.20
CA VAL A 125 -17.52 -3.37 14.15
C VAL A 125 -18.78 -3.84 14.90
N PHE A 126 -19.67 -4.65 14.31
CA PHE A 126 -20.91 -5.08 15.00
C PHE A 126 -21.49 -6.43 14.51
N GLY A 127 -20.70 -7.26 13.81
CA GLY A 127 -21.23 -8.47 13.15
C GLY A 127 -22.20 -8.15 12.02
N GLU A 128 -22.18 -6.90 11.54
CA GLU A 128 -22.96 -6.46 10.41
C GLU A 128 -22.25 -6.94 9.14
N GLN A 129 -23.00 -7.64 8.29
CA GLN A 129 -22.46 -8.11 7.03
C GLN A 129 -22.31 -6.89 6.12
N PRO A 130 -21.12 -6.62 5.55
CA PRO A 130 -20.93 -5.51 4.64
C PRO A 130 -21.90 -5.66 3.46
N ASP A 131 -22.37 -4.55 2.92
CA ASP A 131 -23.19 -4.57 1.71
C ASP A 131 -22.40 -5.26 0.58
N ASP A 132 -23.10 -6.01 -0.28
CA ASP A 132 -22.47 -6.74 -1.39
C ASP A 132 -21.60 -5.79 -2.25
N GLY A 133 -20.28 -5.97 -2.18
CA GLY A 133 -19.30 -5.18 -2.93
C GLY A 133 -18.72 -3.98 -2.20
N GLU A 134 -18.93 -3.82 -0.89
CA GLU A 134 -18.17 -2.87 -0.08
C GLU A 134 -16.83 -3.48 0.39
N PRO A 135 -15.69 -2.78 0.21
CA PRO A 135 -14.41 -3.24 0.73
C PRO A 135 -14.40 -3.33 2.26
N VAL A 136 -13.98 -4.48 2.79
CA VAL A 136 -13.97 -4.77 4.22
C VAL A 136 -12.58 -4.53 4.81
N PRO A 137 -12.41 -3.62 5.78
CA PRO A 137 -11.13 -3.38 6.44
C PRO A 137 -10.67 -4.61 7.22
N ALA A 138 -9.36 -4.71 7.44
CA ALA A 138 -8.81 -5.71 8.35
C ALA A 138 -9.39 -5.48 9.75
N ALA A 139 -9.79 -6.56 10.42
CA ALA A 139 -10.28 -6.48 11.79
C ALA A 139 -9.14 -6.09 12.74
N ASP A 140 -7.98 -6.70 12.53
CA ASP A 140 -6.81 -6.50 13.37
C ASP A 140 -5.51 -6.68 12.57
N ALA A 141 -4.42 -6.18 13.16
CA ALA A 141 -3.05 -6.42 12.71
C ALA A 141 -2.22 -6.97 13.87
N TYR A 142 -1.54 -8.10 13.66
CA TYR A 142 -0.70 -8.75 14.65
C TYR A 142 0.77 -8.73 14.23
N VAL A 143 1.67 -8.41 15.16
CA VAL A 143 3.11 -8.45 14.93
C VAL A 143 3.57 -9.90 14.86
N MET A 144 4.17 -10.32 13.75
CA MET A 144 4.57 -11.71 13.51
C MET A 144 5.64 -12.21 14.49
N ALA A 145 6.45 -11.31 15.04
CA ALA A 145 7.54 -11.67 15.94
C ALA A 145 7.07 -12.17 17.31
N ASP A 146 5.94 -11.67 17.82
CA ASP A 146 5.46 -11.96 19.17
C ASP A 146 3.95 -12.21 19.30
N GLY A 147 3.20 -12.11 18.20
CA GLY A 147 1.75 -12.31 18.16
C GLY A 147 0.95 -11.20 18.83
N SER A 148 1.55 -10.08 19.20
CA SER A 148 0.84 -8.97 19.83
C SER A 148 0.07 -8.13 18.81
N ARG A 149 -1.08 -7.57 19.21
CA ARG A 149 -1.84 -6.62 18.41
C ARG A 149 -1.04 -5.33 18.22
N LEU A 150 -0.96 -4.85 16.97
CA LEU A 150 -0.25 -3.63 16.62
C LEU A 150 -1.15 -2.41 16.79
N ASP A 151 -1.21 -1.87 18.01
CA ASP A 151 -2.04 -0.68 18.30
C ASP A 151 -1.37 0.64 17.94
N ALA A 152 -0.04 0.65 17.82
CA ALA A 152 0.74 1.86 17.56
C ALA A 152 2.00 1.56 16.74
N ILE A 153 2.21 2.33 15.68
CA ILE A 153 3.37 2.21 14.79
C ILE A 153 4.32 3.36 15.09
N GLN A 154 5.51 3.04 15.60
CA GLN A 154 6.52 4.05 15.94
C GLN A 154 7.35 4.46 14.72
N PRO A 155 7.70 5.75 14.58
CA PRO A 155 8.61 6.21 13.54
C PRO A 155 9.96 5.49 13.57
N GLY A 156 10.45 5.11 12.38
CA GLY A 156 11.77 4.50 12.22
C GLY A 156 11.85 3.02 12.63
N LEU A 157 10.71 2.40 12.95
CA LEU A 157 10.61 0.94 13.11
C LEU A 157 9.83 0.34 11.95
N GLU A 158 10.26 -0.84 11.55
CA GLU A 158 9.60 -1.68 10.56
C GLU A 158 9.02 -2.89 11.27
N TYR A 159 7.77 -3.23 10.94
CA TYR A 159 7.01 -4.31 11.56
C TYR A 159 6.61 -5.31 10.48
N GLU A 160 6.89 -6.59 10.70
CA GLU A 160 6.26 -7.66 9.94
C GLU A 160 4.95 -8.02 10.63
N VAL A 161 3.83 -7.90 9.91
CA VAL A 161 2.48 -8.01 10.46
C VAL A 161 1.63 -8.99 9.67
N ALA A 162 0.66 -9.59 10.35
CA ALA A 162 -0.48 -10.26 9.75
C ALA A 162 -1.74 -9.42 9.95
N PHE A 163 -2.31 -8.90 8.86
CA PHE A 163 -3.66 -8.36 8.85
C PHE A 163 -4.66 -9.50 8.76
N VAL A 164 -5.71 -9.46 9.57
CA VAL A 164 -6.66 -10.57 9.66
C VAL A 164 -8.09 -10.15 9.32
N TRP A 165 -8.80 -11.06 8.68
CA TRP A 165 -10.23 -11.00 8.44
C TRP A 165 -10.87 -12.30 8.86
N GLU A 166 -12.03 -12.21 9.52
CA GLU A 166 -12.87 -13.37 9.78
C GLU A 166 -13.80 -13.63 8.60
N GLN A 167 -13.78 -14.87 8.10
CA GLN A 167 -14.65 -15.37 7.06
C GLN A 167 -15.54 -16.48 7.65
N ASP A 168 -16.81 -16.51 7.25
CA ASP A 168 -17.71 -17.62 7.55
C ASP A 168 -17.14 -18.96 7.05
N GLY A 169 -17.06 -19.98 7.91
CA GLY A 169 -16.53 -21.31 7.59
C GLY A 169 -17.37 -22.05 6.54
N ALA A 170 -18.66 -21.70 6.38
CA ALA A 170 -19.54 -22.24 5.35
C ALA A 170 -19.35 -21.60 3.98
N ALA A 171 -18.65 -20.46 3.88
CA ALA A 171 -18.33 -19.82 2.61
C ALA A 171 -17.24 -20.59 1.85
N GLU A 172 -17.28 -20.54 0.52
CA GLU A 172 -16.23 -21.12 -0.31
C GLU A 172 -14.91 -20.38 -0.09
N VAL A 173 -13.81 -21.14 -0.05
CA VAL A 173 -12.46 -20.56 0.06
C VAL A 173 -12.15 -19.80 -1.22
N PRO A 174 -11.89 -18.49 -1.15
CA PRO A 174 -11.49 -17.74 -2.33
C PRO A 174 -10.14 -18.26 -2.81
N THR A 175 -9.99 -18.54 -4.11
CA THR A 175 -8.67 -18.80 -4.71
C THR A 175 -7.90 -17.50 -4.93
N THR A 176 -8.63 -16.40 -5.11
CA THR A 176 -8.10 -15.05 -5.28
C THR A 176 -8.95 -14.08 -4.47
N ALA A 177 -8.30 -13.10 -3.83
CA ALA A 177 -8.97 -11.99 -3.16
C ALA A 177 -8.41 -10.66 -3.66
N ARG A 178 -9.29 -9.69 -3.88
CA ARG A 178 -8.90 -8.35 -4.31
C ARG A 178 -8.52 -7.52 -3.09
N LEU A 179 -7.25 -7.18 -2.98
CA LEU A 179 -6.76 -6.26 -1.95
C LEU A 179 -6.86 -4.83 -2.45
N VAL A 180 -7.35 -3.93 -1.59
CA VAL A 180 -7.38 -2.49 -1.83
C VAL A 180 -6.63 -1.79 -0.70
N LEU A 181 -5.64 -0.98 -1.06
CA LEU A 181 -4.90 -0.15 -0.11
C LEU A 181 -5.41 1.29 -0.20
N VAL A 182 -5.86 1.80 0.95
CA VAL A 182 -6.45 3.13 1.11
C VAL A 182 -5.39 4.07 1.67
N GLY A 183 -5.10 5.13 0.93
CA GLY A 183 -4.16 6.16 1.34
C GLY A 183 -4.86 7.38 1.93
N HIS A 184 -4.09 8.18 2.65
CA HIS A 184 -4.51 9.41 3.29
C HIS A 184 -3.63 10.59 2.83
N THR A 185 -4.16 11.79 2.99
CA THR A 185 -3.48 13.04 2.65
C THR A 185 -3.29 13.89 3.90
N MET A 186 -2.06 14.34 4.15
CA MET A 186 -1.77 15.27 5.24
C MET A 186 -2.39 16.63 4.93
N ARG A 187 -3.26 17.13 5.79
CA ARG A 187 -3.81 18.48 5.68
C ARG A 187 -4.23 19.04 7.04
N GLU A 188 -4.54 20.33 7.04
CA GLU A 188 -5.11 21.00 8.19
C GLU A 188 -6.57 20.58 8.40
N SER A 189 -6.90 20.10 9.60
CA SER A 189 -8.25 19.80 10.03
C SER A 189 -9.09 21.08 10.13
N SER A 190 -10.30 21.07 9.58
CA SER A 190 -11.21 22.22 9.65
C SER A 190 -11.81 22.44 11.04
N ILE A 191 -11.72 21.43 11.92
CA ILE A 191 -12.34 21.45 13.25
C ILE A 191 -11.42 22.14 14.24
N ASP A 192 -10.15 21.73 14.32
CA ASP A 192 -9.21 22.18 15.35
C ASP A 192 -7.92 22.79 14.79
N ARG A 193 -7.79 22.89 13.46
CA ARG A 193 -6.64 23.45 12.75
C ARG A 193 -5.34 22.65 12.94
N SER A 194 -5.42 21.41 13.43
CA SER A 194 -4.25 20.54 13.57
C SER A 194 -3.88 19.89 12.22
N GLN A 195 -2.62 19.47 12.06
CA GLN A 195 -2.18 18.73 10.87
C GLN A 195 -2.42 17.23 11.09
N GLU A 196 -3.31 16.66 10.27
CA GLU A 196 -3.78 15.29 10.38
C GLU A 196 -3.79 14.60 9.01
N TRP A 197 -3.68 13.28 9.04
CA TRP A 197 -3.93 12.42 7.88
C TRP A 197 -5.43 12.28 7.70
N LEU A 198 -5.94 12.73 6.56
CA LEU A 198 -7.37 12.79 6.25
C LEU A 198 -7.61 12.33 4.80
N ASP A 199 -8.88 12.34 4.39
CA ASP A 199 -9.31 12.00 3.02
C ASP A 199 -8.90 10.58 2.63
N PRO A 200 -9.44 9.53 3.31
CA PRO A 200 -9.18 8.16 2.94
C PRO A 200 -9.70 7.92 1.51
N LEU A 201 -8.78 7.54 0.61
CA LEU A 201 -9.09 7.25 -0.78
C LEU A 201 -8.33 6.01 -1.25
N PRO A 202 -8.97 5.06 -1.96
CA PRO A 202 -8.28 3.95 -2.59
C PRO A 202 -7.13 4.45 -3.47
N ARG A 203 -5.95 3.84 -3.32
CA ARG A 203 -4.72 4.21 -4.05
C ARG A 203 -4.20 3.09 -4.93
N VAL A 204 -4.18 1.88 -4.38
CA VAL A 204 -3.65 0.69 -5.01
C VAL A 204 -4.68 -0.42 -4.88
N ALA A 205 -4.86 -1.22 -5.93
CA ALA A 205 -5.65 -2.43 -5.86
C ALA A 205 -5.07 -3.54 -6.73
N GLY A 206 -5.28 -4.78 -6.32
CA GLY A 206 -4.95 -5.94 -7.15
C GLY A 206 -5.35 -7.25 -6.52
N ASP A 207 -5.38 -8.29 -7.35
CA ASP A 207 -5.77 -9.62 -6.93
C ASP A 207 -4.56 -10.37 -6.36
N LEU A 208 -4.75 -10.99 -5.20
CA LEU A 208 -3.76 -11.84 -4.55
C LEU A 208 -4.25 -13.28 -4.57
N GLU A 209 -3.35 -14.20 -4.89
CA GLU A 209 -3.60 -15.62 -4.69
C GLU A 209 -3.70 -15.93 -3.20
N VAL A 210 -4.75 -16.66 -2.83
CA VAL A 210 -4.98 -17.11 -1.46
C VAL A 210 -4.43 -18.53 -1.35
N THR A 211 -3.40 -18.72 -0.53
CA THR A 211 -2.86 -20.06 -0.27
C THR A 211 -3.58 -20.69 0.92
N GLU A 212 -4.03 -21.93 0.78
CA GLU A 212 -4.49 -22.75 1.90
C GLU A 212 -3.33 -23.05 2.86
N PRO A 213 -3.62 -23.36 4.15
CA PRO A 213 -2.60 -23.87 5.05
C PRO A 213 -1.99 -25.13 4.42
N GLU A 214 -0.65 -25.20 4.40
CA GLU A 214 0.03 -26.45 4.07
C GLU A 214 -0.41 -27.44 5.15
N ALA A 215 -1.22 -28.43 4.78
CA ALA A 215 -1.55 -29.51 5.68
C ALA A 215 -0.22 -30.03 6.24
N GLU A 216 -0.03 -29.93 7.56
CA GLU A 216 1.10 -30.54 8.23
C GLU A 216 1.12 -31.99 7.75
N THR A 217 2.07 -32.29 6.87
CA THR A 217 2.34 -33.66 6.51
C THR A 217 2.96 -34.21 7.77
N ASP A 218 2.12 -34.78 8.63
CA ASP A 218 2.51 -35.76 9.63
C ASP A 218 3.19 -36.89 8.86
N ALA A 219 4.46 -36.66 8.52
CA ALA A 219 5.43 -37.70 8.33
C ALA A 219 5.64 -38.30 9.72
N ALA A 220 4.65 -39.08 10.16
CA ALA A 220 4.86 -40.15 11.10
C ALA A 220 5.87 -41.10 10.45
N ASP A 221 7.13 -40.77 10.70
CA ASP A 221 8.26 -41.69 10.69
C ASP A 221 7.96 -42.77 11.74
N ASP A 222 7.09 -43.73 11.39
CA ASP A 222 7.00 -45.02 12.06
C ASP A 222 8.24 -45.85 11.66
N GLY A 223 9.39 -45.34 12.10
CA GLY A 223 10.67 -46.03 12.13
C GLY A 223 10.80 -46.86 13.40
N ASP A 224 10.55 -48.15 13.25
CA ASP A 224 11.28 -49.27 13.87
C ASP A 224 11.54 -49.25 15.39
N SER A 225 10.85 -50.13 16.13
CA SER A 225 11.39 -50.94 17.23
C SER A 225 10.49 -52.13 17.59
#